data_AF-A0A9P7C276-F1
#
_entry.id   AF-A0A9P7C276-F1
#
_cell.length_a   1.000
_cell.length_b   1.000
_cell.length_c   1.000
_cell.angle_alpha   90.00
_cell.angle_beta   90.00
_cell.angle_gamma   90.00
#
_symmetry.space_group_name_H-M   'P 1'
#
loop_
_entity.id
_entity.type
_entity.pdbx_description
1 polymer ?
#
loop_
_entity_poly.entity_id
_entity_poly.type
_entity_poly.pdbx_seq_one_letter_code
_entity_poly.pdbx_strand_id
1 'polypeptide(L)'
;MEKFAGYGFNKSHAAAYALVSYQTAWLKRHYPAEFMAATLSSDLDNTDKVVGFLDEVRNLGLTVLPPKVNQSAFMFAAVTPDTIQYGLGAIKGVGQGACEAVVDERLKGGDSTGARWKR
;
A
#
# COMPACT_ATOMS: atom_id res chain seq x y z
N MET A 1 34.27 18.31 -26.80
CA MET A 1 33.83 16.96 -26.36
C MET A 1 34.25 16.63 -24.93
N GLU A 2 35.49 16.90 -24.52
CA GLU A 2 36.00 16.56 -23.17
C GLU A 2 35.13 17.00 -21.99
N LYS A 3 34.64 18.25 -21.96
CA LYS A 3 33.78 18.73 -20.86
C LYS A 3 32.42 18.00 -20.75
N PHE A 4 31.91 17.44 -21.85
CA PHE A 4 30.64 16.68 -21.84
C PHE A 4 30.86 15.21 -21.47
N ALA A 5 32.04 14.66 -21.72
CA ALA A 5 32.39 13.29 -21.35
C ALA A 5 32.47 13.10 -19.84
N GLY A 6 32.90 14.13 -19.08
CA GLY A 6 32.95 14.09 -17.61
C GLY A 6 31.59 14.00 -16.91
N TYR A 7 30.49 14.35 -17.60
CA TYR A 7 29.11 14.23 -17.11
C TYR A 7 28.26 13.26 -17.95
N GLY A 8 28.90 12.53 -18.88
CA GLY A 8 28.23 11.57 -19.75
C GLY A 8 27.71 10.41 -18.92
N PHE A 9 26.40 10.18 -18.95
CA PHE A 9 25.77 9.09 -18.20
C PHE A 9 25.63 7.84 -19.08
N ASN A 10 25.73 6.66 -18.47
CA ASN A 10 25.54 5.41 -19.17
C ASN A 10 24.10 5.28 -19.69
N LYS A 11 23.94 5.32 -21.01
CA LYS A 11 22.62 5.32 -21.67
C LYS A 11 21.83 4.03 -21.41
N SER A 12 22.45 2.85 -21.42
CA SER A 12 21.72 1.60 -21.19
C SER A 12 21.22 1.52 -19.75
N HIS A 13 22.02 1.97 -18.78
CA HIS A 13 21.61 2.08 -17.38
C HIS A 13 20.45 3.07 -17.22
N ALA A 14 20.56 4.28 -17.77
CA ALA A 14 19.48 5.27 -17.71
C ALA A 14 18.19 4.76 -18.37
N ALA A 15 18.28 4.13 -19.54
CA ALA A 15 17.12 3.62 -20.25
C ALA A 15 16.38 2.52 -19.45
N ALA A 16 17.11 1.62 -18.80
CA ALA A 16 16.51 0.56 -17.98
C ALA A 16 15.71 1.13 -16.80
N TYR A 17 16.29 2.08 -16.05
CA TYR A 17 15.58 2.71 -14.93
C TYR A 17 14.43 3.60 -15.40
N ALA A 18 14.60 4.32 -16.51
CA ALA A 18 13.53 5.14 -17.09
C ALA A 18 12.31 4.30 -17.47
N LEU A 19 12.51 3.06 -17.94
CA LEU A 19 11.40 2.14 -18.24
C LEU A 19 10.60 1.80 -16.98
N VAL A 20 11.27 1.45 -15.87
CA VAL A 20 10.59 1.13 -14.60
C VAL A 20 9.88 2.37 -14.04
N SER A 21 10.52 3.54 -14.09
CA SER A 21 9.88 4.80 -13.69
C SER A 21 8.65 5.13 -14.53
N TYR A 22 8.70 4.86 -15.83
CA TYR A 22 7.54 5.04 -16.70
C TYR A 22 6.42 4.06 -16.35
N GLN A 23 6.75 2.79 -16.09
CA GLN A 23 5.76 1.78 -15.70
C GLN A 23 5.06 2.14 -14.38
N THR A 24 5.80 2.61 -13.37
CA THR A 24 5.20 3.03 -12.10
C THR A 24 4.33 4.27 -12.27
N ALA A 25 4.77 5.25 -13.06
CA ALA A 25 3.95 6.42 -13.40
C ALA A 25 2.68 6.03 -14.16
N TRP A 26 2.77 5.07 -15.08
CA TRP A 26 1.64 4.56 -15.85
C TRP A 26 0.64 3.85 -14.94
N LEU A 27 1.10 2.96 -14.05
CA LEU A 27 0.23 2.30 -13.07
C LEU A 27 -0.41 3.31 -12.13
N LYS A 28 0.35 4.29 -11.62
CA LYS A 28 -0.20 5.35 -10.76
C LYS A 28 -1.25 6.20 -11.48
N ARG A 29 -1.17 6.36 -12.80
CA ARG A 29 -2.15 7.10 -13.59
C ARG A 29 -3.42 6.30 -13.89
N HIS A 30 -3.28 5.00 -14.20
CA HIS A 30 -4.37 4.18 -14.73
C HIS A 30 -5.01 3.25 -13.70
N TYR A 31 -4.28 2.90 -12.63
CA TYR A 31 -4.71 2.05 -11.51
C TYR A 31 -4.24 2.67 -10.18
N PRO A 32 -4.67 3.92 -9.88
CA PRO A 32 -4.13 4.69 -8.76
C PRO A 32 -4.39 4.02 -7.40
N ALA A 33 -5.59 3.47 -7.18
CA ALA A 33 -5.93 2.80 -5.94
C ALA A 33 -5.09 1.53 -5.73
N GLU A 34 -4.96 0.68 -6.75
CA GLU A 34 -4.17 -0.54 -6.70
C GLU A 34 -2.69 -0.24 -6.51
N PHE A 35 -2.15 0.73 -7.26
CA PHE A 35 -0.76 1.14 -7.17
C PHE A 35 -0.43 1.68 -5.78
N MET A 36 -1.29 2.54 -5.22
CA MET A 36 -1.06 3.09 -3.89
C MET A 36 -1.29 2.06 -2.79
N ALA A 37 -2.25 1.14 -2.93
CA ALA A 37 -2.43 0.03 -1.99
C ALA A 37 -1.20 -0.89 -1.96
N ALA A 38 -0.61 -1.21 -3.13
CA ALA A 38 0.63 -1.96 -3.21
C ALA A 38 1.81 -1.20 -2.58
N THR A 39 1.92 0.10 -2.85
CA THR A 39 2.98 0.97 -2.29
C THR A 39 2.88 1.09 -0.76
N LEU A 40 1.67 1.25 -0.23
CA LEU A 40 1.44 1.23 1.21
C LEU A 40 1.77 -0.13 1.82
N SER A 41 1.51 -1.21 1.07
CA SER A 41 1.78 -2.58 1.52
C SER A 41 3.27 -2.94 1.53
N SER A 42 4.10 -2.34 0.66
CA SER A 42 5.54 -2.61 0.61
C SER A 42 6.32 -2.04 1.80
N ASP A 43 5.76 -1.05 2.49
CA ASP A 43 6.38 -0.36 3.63
C ASP A 43 5.50 -0.43 4.89
N LEU A 44 4.70 -1.49 5.06
CA LEU A 44 3.76 -1.70 6.19
C LEU A 44 4.39 -1.53 7.57
N ASP A 45 5.64 -1.94 7.70
CA ASP A 45 6.44 -1.92 8.93
C ASP A 45 7.04 -0.54 9.24
N ASN A 46 7.03 0.39 8.27
CA ASN A 46 7.52 1.75 8.41
C ASN A 46 6.38 2.76 8.51
N THR A 47 5.91 3.00 9.75
CA THR A 47 4.77 3.87 10.02
C THR A 47 4.95 5.31 9.49
N ASP A 48 6.16 5.86 9.55
CA ASP A 48 6.43 7.23 9.07
C ASP A 48 6.26 7.33 7.55
N LYS A 49 6.71 6.32 6.79
CA LYS A 49 6.48 6.25 5.35
C LYS A 49 5.01 6.06 5.01
N VAL A 50 4.31 5.19 5.74
CA VAL A 50 2.87 4.96 5.55
C VAL A 50 2.10 6.27 5.70
N VAL A 51 2.41 7.09 6.70
CA VAL A 51 1.78 8.41 6.87
C VAL A 51 2.00 9.30 5.64
N GLY A 52 3.24 9.40 5.15
CA GLY A 52 3.54 10.18 3.95
C GLY A 52 2.81 9.67 2.69
N PHE A 53 2.69 8.35 2.54
CA PHE A 53 1.92 7.78 1.43
C PHE A 53 0.42 8.00 1.57
N LEU A 54 -0.14 7.99 2.79
CA LEU A 54 -1.55 8.30 3.01
C LEU A 54 -1.89 9.74 2.62
N ASP A 55 -0.98 10.68 2.83
CA ASP A 55 -1.15 12.06 2.35
C ASP A 55 -1.13 12.14 0.83
N GLU A 56 -0.27 11.36 0.17
CA GLU A 56 -0.26 11.28 -1.30
C GLU A 56 -1.54 10.64 -1.86
N VAL A 57 -2.07 9.61 -1.19
CA VAL A 57 -3.37 9.02 -1.55
C VAL A 57 -4.48 10.08 -1.52
N ARG A 58 -4.48 10.96 -0.52
CA ARG A 58 -5.42 12.10 -0.44
C ARG A 58 -5.19 13.11 -1.57
N ASN A 59 -3.94 13.43 -1.91
CA ASN A 59 -3.60 14.32 -3.02
C ASN A 59 -4.07 13.80 -4.39
N LEU A 60 -4.09 12.46 -4.56
CA LEU A 60 -4.61 11.81 -5.75
C LEU A 60 -6.15 11.74 -5.79
N GLY A 61 -6.84 12.25 -4.77
CA GLY A 61 -8.30 12.23 -4.67
C GLY A 61 -8.88 10.85 -4.32
N LEU A 62 -8.06 9.94 -3.79
CA LEU A 62 -8.48 8.60 -3.41
C LEU A 62 -9.02 8.58 -1.97
N THR A 63 -9.94 7.66 -1.71
CA THR A 63 -10.49 7.44 -0.37
C THR A 63 -9.75 6.31 0.33
N VAL A 64 -9.38 6.51 1.60
CA VAL A 64 -8.90 5.42 2.47
C VAL A 64 -9.94 5.13 3.53
N LEU A 65 -10.53 3.96 3.48
CA LEU A 65 -11.44 3.49 4.53
C LEU A 65 -10.62 3.15 5.78
N PRO A 66 -11.12 3.46 7.00
CA PRO A 66 -10.43 3.10 8.23
C PRO A 66 -10.32 1.58 8.38
N PRO A 67 -9.38 1.09 9.21
CA PRO A 67 -9.25 -0.34 9.47
C PRO A 67 -10.55 -0.89 10.08
N LYS A 68 -11.02 -2.01 9.54
CA LYS A 68 -12.23 -2.69 9.99
C LYS A 68 -11.95 -4.17 10.11
N VAL A 69 -12.12 -4.74 11.31
CA VAL A 69 -11.85 -6.16 11.59
C VAL A 69 -12.56 -7.08 10.60
N ASN A 70 -13.81 -6.78 10.24
CA ASN A 70 -14.60 -7.62 9.35
C ASN A 70 -14.29 -7.42 7.86
N GLN A 71 -13.47 -6.43 7.48
CA GLN A 71 -13.24 -6.05 6.07
C GLN A 71 -11.75 -6.02 5.70
N SER A 72 -10.90 -5.41 6.53
CA SER A 72 -9.46 -5.31 6.34
C SER A 72 -8.74 -6.65 6.37
N ALA A 73 -7.76 -6.83 5.48
CA ALA A 73 -6.77 -7.90 5.53
C ALA A 73 -5.47 -7.39 6.18
N PHE A 74 -4.41 -8.19 6.19
CA PHE A 74 -3.09 -7.75 6.65
C PHE A 74 -2.54 -6.58 5.81
N MET A 75 -2.56 -6.73 4.49
CA MET A 75 -2.11 -5.71 3.53
C MET A 75 -3.21 -4.69 3.19
N PHE A 76 -2.81 -3.53 2.68
CA PHE A 76 -3.76 -2.59 2.06
C PHE A 76 -4.30 -3.20 0.77
N ALA A 77 -5.56 -2.92 0.46
CA ALA A 77 -6.20 -3.43 -0.75
C ALA A 77 -7.06 -2.35 -1.39
N ALA A 78 -6.99 -2.23 -2.72
CA ALA A 78 -8.01 -1.48 -3.46
C ALA A 78 -9.33 -2.25 -3.42
N VAL A 79 -10.41 -1.59 -3.03
CA VAL A 79 -11.76 -2.16 -3.04
C VAL A 79 -12.59 -1.64 -4.20
N THR A 80 -12.24 -0.47 -4.72
CA THR A 80 -12.74 0.14 -5.96
C THR A 80 -11.58 0.91 -6.61
N PRO A 81 -11.72 1.38 -7.87
CA PRO A 81 -10.68 2.16 -8.55
C PRO A 81 -10.28 3.47 -7.85
N ASP A 82 -11.10 3.94 -6.89
CA ASP A 82 -10.91 5.18 -6.15
C ASP A 82 -10.80 5.00 -4.62
N THR A 83 -10.91 3.76 -4.12
CA THR A 83 -10.99 3.48 -2.68
C THR A 83 -10.06 2.36 -2.24
N ILE A 84 -9.32 2.60 -1.16
CA ILE A 84 -8.38 1.67 -0.52
C ILE A 84 -8.93 1.29 0.86
N GLN A 85 -8.98 0.00 1.16
CA GLN A 85 -9.20 -0.52 2.51
C GLN A 85 -7.87 -0.58 3.27
N TYR A 86 -7.84 0.00 4.47
CA TYR A 86 -6.65 0.00 5.32
C TYR A 86 -6.21 -1.42 5.69
N GLY A 87 -4.91 -1.71 5.59
CA GLY A 87 -4.33 -2.98 6.03
C GLY A 87 -4.12 -3.02 7.55
N LEU A 88 -4.57 -4.09 8.21
CA LEU A 88 -4.39 -4.27 9.67
C LEU A 88 -2.91 -4.32 10.07
N GLY A 89 -2.02 -4.74 9.16
CA GLY A 89 -0.58 -4.78 9.39
C GLY A 89 0.07 -3.41 9.60
N ALA A 90 -0.57 -2.32 9.15
CA ALA A 90 -0.09 -0.95 9.40
C ALA A 90 -0.47 -0.42 10.79
N ILE A 91 -1.24 -1.17 11.58
CA ILE A 91 -1.58 -0.78 12.95
C ILE A 91 -0.42 -1.17 13.86
N LYS A 92 0.24 -0.16 14.45
CA LYS A 92 1.37 -0.37 15.35
C LYS A 92 1.00 -1.34 16.47
N GLY A 93 1.79 -2.40 16.62
CA GLY A 93 1.61 -3.43 17.65
C GLY A 93 0.69 -4.58 17.25
N VAL A 94 0.10 -4.56 16.05
CA VAL A 94 -0.66 -5.70 15.53
C VAL A 94 0.28 -6.61 14.73
N GLY A 95 0.51 -7.82 15.23
CA GLY A 95 1.36 -8.81 14.56
C GLY A 95 0.66 -9.48 13.38
N GLN A 96 1.43 -9.86 12.36
CA GLN A 96 0.91 -10.53 11.16
C GLN A 96 0.07 -11.77 11.49
N GLY A 97 0.55 -12.64 12.37
CA GLY A 97 -0.19 -13.85 12.76
C GLY A 97 -1.54 -13.56 13.41
N ALA A 98 -1.68 -12.44 14.14
CA ALA A 98 -2.98 -12.03 14.70
C ALA A 98 -3.95 -11.56 13.60
N CYS A 99 -3.45 -10.81 12.62
CA CYS A 99 -4.24 -10.41 11.45
C CYS A 99 -4.71 -11.62 10.63
N GLU A 100 -3.81 -12.56 10.37
CA GLU A 100 -4.10 -13.78 9.62
C GLU A 100 -5.14 -14.64 10.35
N ALA A 101 -5.00 -14.83 11.67
CA ALA A 101 -6.00 -15.54 12.47
C ALA A 101 -7.40 -14.90 12.40
N VAL A 102 -7.49 -13.56 12.42
CA VAL A 102 -8.75 -12.84 12.25
C VAL A 102 -9.35 -13.08 10.87
N VAL A 103 -8.53 -13.02 9.81
CA VAL A 103 -8.97 -13.24 8.43
C VAL A 103 -9.43 -14.69 8.24
N ASP A 104 -8.69 -15.66 8.76
CA ASP A 104 -9.02 -17.08 8.69
C ASP A 104 -10.33 -17.40 9.41
N GLU A 105 -10.56 -16.80 10.59
CA GLU A 105 -11.79 -17.00 11.33
C GLU A 105 -13.01 -16.40 10.60
N ARG A 106 -12.82 -15.23 9.97
CA ARG A 106 -13.84 -14.63 9.11
C ARG A 106 -14.21 -15.52 7.93
N LEU A 107 -13.22 -16.15 7.28
CA LEU A 107 -13.45 -17.05 6.15
C LEU A 107 -14.22 -18.32 6.55
N LYS A 108 -14.13 -18.75 7.81
CA LYS A 108 -14.87 -19.89 8.35
C LYS A 108 -16.33 -19.56 8.71
N GLY A 109 -16.78 -18.31 8.50
CA GLY A 109 -18.14 -17.87 8.79
C GLY A 109 -18.34 -17.28 10.19
N GLY A 110 -17.25 -17.05 10.94
CA GLY A 110 -17.30 -16.33 12.19
C GLY A 110 -17.44 -14.83 11.95
N ASP A 111 -18.67 -14.32 11.94
CA ASP A 111 -18.88 -12.86 11.95
C ASP A 111 -18.37 -12.32 13.30
N SER A 112 -17.35 -11.46 13.28
CA SER A 112 -16.60 -11.04 14.48
C SER A 112 -17.39 -10.09 15.39
N THR A 113 -18.68 -9.89 15.10
CA THR A 113 -19.63 -9.00 15.79
C THR A 113 -19.88 -9.38 17.26
N GLY A 114 -19.34 -10.49 17.75
CA GLY A 114 -19.49 -10.98 19.12
C GLY A 114 -18.30 -10.78 20.08
N ALA A 115 -17.16 -10.26 19.64
CA ALA A 115 -15.99 -10.08 20.53
C ALA A 115 -16.21 -8.89 21.50
N ARG A 116 -17.05 -9.10 22.51
CA ARG A 116 -17.10 -8.30 23.73
C ARG A 116 -15.77 -8.53 24.46
N TRP A 117 -14.76 -7.74 24.11
CA TRP A 117 -13.51 -7.65 24.85
C TRP A 117 -13.85 -7.31 26.29
N LYS A 118 -13.86 -8.31 27.17
CA LYS A 118 -13.98 -8.06 28.60
C LYS A 118 -12.68 -7.35 29.02
N ARG A 119 -12.88 -6.16 29.59
CA ARG A 119 -11.86 -5.47 30.39
C ARG A 119 -11.30 -6.39 31.47
#